data_AF-A0A6J4H1X9-F1
#
_entry.id   AF-A0A6J4H1X9-F1
#
_cell.length_a   1.000
_cell.length_b   1.000
_cell.length_c   1.000
_cell.angle_alpha   90.00
_cell.angle_beta   90.00
_cell.angle_gamma   90.00
#
_symmetry.space_group_name_H-M   'P 1'
#
loop_
_entity.id
_entity.type
_entity.pdbx_description
1 polymer ?
#
loop_
_entity_poly.entity_id
_entity_poly.type
_entity_poly.pdbx_seq_one_letter_code
_entity_poly.pdbx_strand_id
1 'polypeptide(L)'
;MAQSMTQSAAQPAADPLEWPASPWACSAPESYLLLHFRKHDPKQALKLGLLELIARQRLRLVDVARKKAFGRRQKVAALVHPDGSSAGADPLSPSLDPLLDVHRSVPAKPLEVWEETAERGPQPAAQVNGVEVSRFATAAVQRFGSMDGYIAKIVRPTLVDRGWVARASYRKLGFIPSKRWELTHAGTAAQGDFLWRVEYGN
;
A
#
# COMPACT_ATOMS: atom_id res chain seq x y z
N MET A 1 6.58 -23.47 49.36
CA MET A 1 6.48 -23.73 47.91
C MET A 1 5.07 -23.36 47.46
N ALA A 2 4.89 -22.19 46.86
CA ALA A 2 3.57 -21.69 46.45
C ALA A 2 3.46 -21.80 44.92
N GLN A 3 2.47 -22.56 44.46
CA GLN A 3 2.15 -22.72 43.04
C GLN A 3 1.22 -21.57 42.63
N SER A 4 1.72 -20.64 41.82
CA SER A 4 0.91 -19.60 41.19
C SER A 4 0.15 -20.22 40.01
N MET A 5 -1.14 -20.48 40.20
CA MET A 5 -2.09 -20.80 39.14
C MET A 5 -2.31 -19.56 38.27
N THR A 6 -1.74 -19.55 37.07
CA THR A 6 -2.06 -18.56 36.04
C THR A 6 -3.45 -18.85 35.51
N GLN A 7 -4.42 -18.05 35.95
CA GLN A 7 -5.80 -18.07 35.47
C GLN A 7 -5.82 -17.59 34.01
N SER A 8 -5.95 -18.52 33.08
CA SER A 8 -6.20 -18.21 31.67
C SER A 8 -7.61 -17.63 31.57
N ALA A 9 -7.72 -16.30 31.50
CA ALA A 9 -9.00 -15.64 31.27
C ALA A 9 -9.56 -16.11 29.92
N ALA A 10 -10.69 -16.81 29.95
CA ALA A 10 -11.43 -17.17 28.76
C ALA A 10 -11.88 -15.88 28.07
N GLN A 11 -11.42 -15.67 26.83
CA GLN A 11 -11.95 -14.59 26.00
C GLN A 11 -13.46 -14.83 25.79
N PRO A 12 -14.31 -13.80 25.99
CA PRO A 12 -15.73 -13.93 25.73
C PRO A 12 -15.95 -14.36 24.28
N ALA A 13 -16.84 -15.33 24.07
CA ALA A 13 -17.26 -15.73 22.74
C ALA A 13 -17.87 -14.51 22.04
N ALA A 14 -17.27 -14.10 20.92
CA ALA A 14 -17.79 -13.00 20.11
C ALA A 14 -19.22 -13.31 19.63
N ASP A 15 -20.10 -12.32 19.67
CA ASP A 15 -21.47 -12.46 19.17
C ASP A 15 -21.42 -12.85 17.68
N PRO A 16 -22.03 -13.98 17.26
CA PRO A 16 -22.05 -14.39 15.86
C PRO A 16 -22.74 -13.39 14.91
N LEU A 17 -23.45 -12.38 15.45
CA LEU A 17 -24.03 -11.28 14.68
C LEU A 17 -23.12 -10.03 14.57
N GLU A 18 -22.05 -9.93 15.35
CA GLU A 18 -21.02 -8.88 15.23
C GLU A 18 -19.91 -9.28 14.24
N TRP A 19 -20.28 -9.93 13.14
CA TRP A 19 -19.33 -10.20 12.08
C TRP A 19 -19.17 -8.96 11.19
N PRO A 20 -17.96 -8.41 11.01
CA PRO A 20 -16.69 -8.73 11.68
C PRO A 20 -16.31 -7.74 12.80
N ALA A 21 -16.01 -8.28 13.98
CA ALA A 21 -15.68 -7.51 15.17
C ALA A 21 -14.30 -6.82 15.16
N SER A 22 -13.44 -7.09 14.16
CA SER A 22 -12.07 -6.56 14.11
C SER A 22 -11.79 -5.70 12.87
N PRO A 23 -10.95 -4.65 12.98
CA PRO A 23 -10.44 -3.91 11.85
C PRO A 23 -9.79 -4.83 10.82
N TRP A 24 -9.91 -4.49 9.54
CA TRP A 24 -9.27 -5.24 8.48
C TRP A 24 -7.74 -5.17 8.61
N ALA A 25 -7.12 -6.31 8.87
CA ALA A 25 -5.72 -6.40 9.27
C ALA A 25 -4.71 -6.25 8.11
N CYS A 26 -5.19 -6.20 6.86
CA CYS A 26 -4.35 -6.09 5.68
C CYS A 26 -4.32 -4.67 5.13
N SER A 27 -3.17 -4.36 4.56
CA SER A 27 -3.01 -3.19 3.70
C SER A 27 -3.77 -3.34 2.38
N ALA A 28 -4.07 -2.24 1.72
CA ALA A 28 -4.67 -2.17 0.40
C ALA A 28 -3.92 -3.01 -0.67
N PRO A 29 -2.57 -2.99 -0.80
CA PRO A 29 -1.87 -3.86 -1.75
C PRO A 29 -2.02 -5.35 -1.44
N GLU A 30 -2.00 -5.74 -0.16
CA GLU A 30 -2.23 -7.12 0.29
C GLU A 30 -3.64 -7.59 -0.05
N SER A 31 -4.62 -6.74 0.27
CA SER A 31 -6.05 -6.99 0.01
C SER A 31 -6.34 -7.11 -1.48
N TYR A 32 -5.73 -6.24 -2.29
CA TYR A 32 -5.82 -6.30 -3.73
C TYR A 32 -5.26 -7.61 -4.29
N LEU A 33 -4.08 -8.03 -3.83
CA LEU A 33 -3.48 -9.29 -4.27
C LEU A 33 -4.32 -10.50 -3.82
N LEU A 34 -4.94 -10.44 -2.64
CA LEU A 34 -5.83 -11.48 -2.15
C LEU A 34 -7.07 -11.61 -3.03
N LEU A 35 -7.72 -10.49 -3.38
CA LEU A 35 -8.88 -10.49 -4.28
C LEU A 35 -8.54 -10.93 -5.70
N HIS A 36 -7.43 -10.45 -6.25
CA HIS A 36 -7.05 -10.64 -7.65
C HIS A 36 -5.94 -11.68 -7.84
N PHE A 37 -5.86 -12.66 -6.93
CA PHE A 37 -4.73 -13.56 -6.79
C PHE A 37 -4.26 -14.26 -8.08
N ARG A 38 -5.21 -14.68 -8.93
CA ARG A 38 -4.90 -15.38 -10.19
C ARG A 38 -4.51 -14.44 -11.33
N LYS A 39 -5.04 -13.22 -11.34
CA LYS A 39 -4.88 -12.23 -12.41
C LYS A 39 -4.89 -10.84 -11.79
N HIS A 40 -3.72 -10.43 -11.31
CA HIS A 40 -3.50 -9.11 -10.74
C HIS A 40 -2.87 -8.17 -11.76
N ASP A 41 -3.15 -6.87 -11.62
CA ASP A 41 -2.37 -5.80 -12.26
C ASP A 41 -1.36 -5.25 -11.24
N PRO A 42 -0.04 -5.44 -11.47
CA PRO A 42 0.99 -4.89 -10.59
C PRO A 42 0.91 -3.38 -10.37
N LYS A 43 0.47 -2.61 -11.38
CA LYS A 43 0.34 -1.16 -11.26
C LYS A 43 -0.72 -0.78 -10.24
N GLN A 44 -1.80 -1.56 -10.17
CA GLN A 44 -2.90 -1.30 -9.27
C GLN A 44 -2.51 -1.56 -7.81
N ALA A 45 -1.76 -2.63 -7.53
CA ALA A 45 -1.23 -2.89 -6.19
C ALA A 45 -0.33 -1.74 -5.70
N LEU A 46 0.58 -1.26 -6.57
CA LEU A 46 1.46 -0.14 -6.23
C LEU A 46 0.64 1.16 -5.99
N LYS A 47 -0.31 1.46 -6.87
CA LYS A 47 -1.20 2.62 -6.74
C LYS A 47 -1.97 2.58 -5.43
N LEU A 48 -2.54 1.44 -5.08
CA LEU A 48 -3.30 1.26 -3.84
C LEU A 48 -2.41 1.42 -2.60
N GLY A 49 -1.17 0.90 -2.63
CA GLY A 49 -0.21 1.15 -1.55
C GLY A 49 0.11 2.64 -1.37
N LEU A 50 0.28 3.38 -2.48
CA LEU A 50 0.49 4.81 -2.43
C LEU A 50 -0.72 5.59 -1.90
N LEU A 51 -1.93 5.22 -2.36
CA LEU A 51 -3.18 5.83 -1.89
C LEU A 51 -3.41 5.56 -0.41
N GLU A 52 -3.06 4.37 0.09
CA GLU A 52 -3.15 4.06 1.51
C GLU A 52 -2.15 4.87 2.35
N LEU A 53 -0.92 5.06 1.87
CA LEU A 53 0.03 5.98 2.51
C LEU A 53 -0.53 7.40 2.60
N ILE A 54 -1.29 7.84 1.59
CA ILE A 54 -1.96 9.15 1.61
C ILE A 54 -3.14 9.14 2.60
N ALA A 55 -3.99 8.11 2.57
CA ALA A 55 -5.14 7.97 3.45
C ALA A 55 -4.72 7.91 4.94
N ARG A 56 -3.59 7.25 5.24
CA ARG A 56 -2.98 7.19 6.57
C ARG A 56 -2.15 8.43 6.93
N GLN A 57 -2.23 9.50 6.14
CA GLN A 57 -1.51 10.76 6.35
C GLN A 57 0.01 10.55 6.53
N ARG A 58 0.59 9.60 5.79
CA ARG A 58 2.06 9.44 5.70
C ARG A 58 2.65 10.30 4.59
N LEU A 59 1.87 10.51 3.55
CA LEU A 59 2.16 11.35 2.41
C LEU A 59 0.93 12.21 2.09
N ARG A 60 1.12 13.31 1.37
CA ARG A 60 0.06 14.11 0.78
C ARG A 60 0.30 14.22 -0.72
N LEU A 61 -0.77 14.12 -1.50
CA LEU A 61 -0.73 14.38 -2.93
C LEU A 61 -1.06 15.86 -3.17
N VAL A 62 -0.21 16.55 -3.93
CA VAL A 62 -0.41 17.95 -4.30
C VAL A 62 -0.18 18.13 -5.79
N ASP A 63 -0.98 18.99 -6.41
CA ASP A 63 -0.78 19.39 -7.78
C ASP A 63 0.29 20.50 -7.85
N VAL A 64 1.26 20.32 -8.73
CA VAL A 64 2.39 21.23 -8.92
C VAL A 64 2.58 21.58 -10.39
N ALA A 65 3.18 22.74 -10.64
CA ALA A 65 3.55 23.18 -11.97
C ALA A 65 4.92 22.63 -12.37
N ARG A 66 4.96 21.93 -13.50
CA ARG A 66 6.19 21.53 -14.18
C ARG A 66 6.43 22.43 -15.39
N LYS A 67 7.59 23.10 -15.42
CA LYS A 67 8.05 23.85 -16.60
C LYS A 67 8.47 22.89 -17.70
N LYS A 68 7.90 23.05 -18.90
CA LYS A 68 8.32 22.36 -20.12
C LYS A 68 9.24 23.25 -20.96
N ALA A 69 9.78 22.66 -22.03
CA ALA A 69 10.37 23.43 -23.12
C ALA A 69 9.41 24.51 -23.62
N PHE A 70 9.95 25.65 -24.03
CA PHE A 70 9.19 26.83 -24.49
C PHE A 70 8.32 27.49 -23.41
N GLY A 71 8.68 27.37 -22.13
CA GLY A 71 8.01 28.11 -21.03
C GLY A 71 6.59 27.65 -20.69
N ARG A 72 6.06 26.63 -21.38
CA ARG A 72 4.73 26.07 -21.08
C ARG A 72 4.74 25.40 -19.71
N ARG A 73 3.70 25.63 -18.92
CA ARG A 73 3.49 24.94 -17.63
C ARG A 73 2.58 23.74 -17.83
N GLN A 74 2.86 22.64 -17.13
CA GLN A 74 1.97 21.48 -17.05
C GLN A 74 1.65 21.19 -15.58
N LYS A 75 0.37 20.94 -15.29
CA LYS A 75 -0.09 20.40 -14.01
C LYS A 75 0.36 18.94 -13.87
N VAL A 76 1.11 18.63 -12.82
CA VAL A 76 1.54 17.26 -12.48
C VAL A 76 1.37 17.01 -10.99
N ALA A 77 1.19 15.76 -10.57
CA ALA A 77 1.07 15.41 -9.17
C ALA A 77 2.44 15.18 -8.52
N ALA A 78 2.59 15.62 -7.28
CA ALA A 78 3.75 15.38 -6.43
C ALA A 78 3.32 14.86 -5.05
N LEU A 79 4.20 14.06 -4.46
CA LEU A 79 4.09 13.55 -3.10
C LEU A 79 4.89 14.47 -2.19
N VAL A 80 4.28 14.91 -1.10
CA VAL A 80 4.93 15.71 -0.06
C VAL A 80 4.69 15.05 1.29
N HIS A 81 5.58 15.32 2.25
CA HIS A 81 5.26 15.00 3.64
C HIS A 81 4.16 15.95 4.14
N PRO A 82 3.24 15.48 5.00
CA PRO A 82 2.29 16.35 5.66
C PRO A 82 3.03 17.35 6.57
N ASP A 83 2.52 18.58 6.62
CA ASP A 83 3.08 19.63 7.47
C ASP A 83 2.68 19.36 8.94
N GLY A 84 3.65 19.24 9.84
CA GLY A 84 3.39 19.06 11.29
C GLY A 84 3.54 17.62 11.82
N SER A 85 3.86 17.52 13.11
CA SER A 85 4.48 16.38 13.80
C SER A 85 3.61 15.14 14.05
N SER A 86 2.50 14.96 13.34
CA SER A 86 1.65 13.79 13.52
C SER A 86 1.55 12.97 12.24
N ALA A 87 2.70 12.63 11.65
CA ALA A 87 2.74 11.47 10.75
C ALA A 87 2.13 10.30 11.53
N GLY A 88 1.01 9.73 11.06
CA GLY A 88 0.11 8.89 11.87
C GLY A 88 0.80 8.00 12.91
N ALA A 89 0.34 7.94 14.15
CA ALA A 89 1.04 7.17 15.18
C ALA A 89 1.08 5.67 14.87
N ASP A 90 0.13 5.17 14.07
CA ASP A 90 -0.07 3.74 13.86
C ASP A 90 1.04 3.10 13.01
N PRO A 91 1.60 1.96 13.44
CA PRO A 91 2.59 1.25 12.66
C PRO A 91 2.06 0.94 11.26
N LEU A 92 2.90 1.17 10.26
CA LEU A 92 2.59 0.76 8.90
C LEU A 92 2.67 -0.75 8.78
N SER A 93 1.91 -1.29 7.83
CA SER A 93 2.08 -2.69 7.49
C SER A 93 3.44 -2.90 6.81
N PRO A 94 4.04 -4.11 6.92
CA PRO A 94 5.32 -4.41 6.29
C PRO A 94 5.31 -4.25 4.75
N SER A 95 4.13 -4.23 4.12
CA SER A 95 4.01 -4.01 2.68
C SER A 95 4.13 -2.52 2.29
N LEU A 96 3.76 -1.61 3.18
CA LEU A 96 3.75 -0.16 2.92
C LEU A 96 5.08 0.52 3.25
N ASP A 97 5.80 0.03 4.26
CA ASP A 97 7.09 0.58 4.66
C ASP A 97 8.09 0.69 3.49
N PRO A 98 8.26 -0.34 2.64
CA PRO A 98 9.15 -0.25 1.49
C PRO A 98 8.77 0.84 0.48
N LEU A 99 7.48 1.18 0.36
CA LEU A 99 7.05 2.28 -0.52
C LEU A 99 7.38 3.65 0.10
N LEU A 100 7.20 3.79 1.40
CA LEU A 100 7.59 5.01 2.10
C LEU A 100 9.13 5.21 2.05
N ASP A 101 9.89 4.12 2.15
CA ASP A 101 11.35 4.15 2.00
C ASP A 101 11.78 4.55 0.58
N VAL A 102 11.10 4.05 -0.46
CA VAL A 102 11.32 4.53 -1.84
C VAL A 102 11.11 6.04 -1.91
N HIS A 103 10.02 6.57 -1.34
CA HIS A 103 9.76 8.01 -1.33
C HIS A 103 10.90 8.78 -0.64
N ARG A 104 11.31 8.35 0.55
CA ARG A 104 12.40 8.98 1.33
C ARG A 104 13.75 8.93 0.61
N SER A 105 13.99 7.91 -0.20
CA SER A 105 15.23 7.77 -0.98
C SER A 105 15.33 8.70 -2.18
N VAL A 106 14.20 9.25 -2.65
CA VAL A 106 14.20 10.19 -3.79
C VAL A 106 14.42 11.60 -3.28
N PRO A 107 15.43 12.34 -3.77
CA PRO A 107 15.66 13.72 -3.37
C PRO A 107 14.44 14.61 -3.65
N ALA A 108 13.83 15.13 -2.59
CA ALA A 108 12.77 16.12 -2.68
C ALA A 108 13.31 17.41 -3.31
N LYS A 109 12.49 18.07 -4.12
CA LYS A 109 12.82 19.35 -4.73
C LYS A 109 11.77 20.39 -4.37
N PRO A 110 12.13 21.68 -4.35
CA PRO A 110 11.14 22.75 -4.31
C PRO A 110 10.32 22.70 -5.61
N LEU A 111 9.00 22.57 -5.46
CA LEU A 111 8.01 22.50 -6.52
C LEU A 111 7.00 23.62 -6.33
N GLU A 112 6.67 24.29 -7.43
CA GLU A 112 5.67 25.36 -7.44
C GLU A 112 4.27 24.74 -7.42
N VAL A 113 3.44 25.07 -6.43
CA VAL A 113 2.06 24.56 -6.33
C VAL A 113 1.25 25.06 -7.53
N TRP A 114 0.42 24.19 -8.10
CA TRP A 114 -0.47 24.57 -9.19
C TRP A 114 -1.69 25.30 -8.62
N GLU A 115 -1.77 26.61 -8.86
CA GLU A 115 -2.95 27.42 -8.56
C GLU A 115 -3.81 27.55 -9.83
N GLU A 116 -5.09 27.24 -9.73
CA GLU A 116 -6.02 27.21 -10.87
C GLU A 116 -6.49 28.62 -11.29
N THR A 117 -6.30 29.62 -10.42
CA THR A 117 -6.81 30.99 -10.59
C THR A 117 -5.67 31.96 -10.91
N ALA A 118 -5.54 32.32 -12.19
CA ALA A 118 -4.68 33.40 -12.66
C ALA A 118 -5.20 34.82 -12.29
N GLU A 119 -6.29 34.92 -11.53
CA GLU A 119 -6.96 36.18 -11.20
C GLU A 119 -6.40 36.89 -9.98
N ARG A 120 -5.67 36.19 -9.10
CA ARG A 120 -4.87 36.86 -8.07
C ARG A 120 -3.61 37.36 -8.76
N GLY A 121 -3.34 38.65 -8.63
CA GLY A 121 -2.17 39.31 -9.19
C GLY A 121 -0.83 38.68 -8.78
N PRO A 122 0.31 39.36 -8.99
CA PRO A 122 1.64 38.77 -8.84
C PRO A 122 1.98 38.43 -7.37
N GLN A 123 1.42 37.34 -6.84
CA GLN A 123 1.90 36.68 -5.64
C GLN A 123 2.94 35.64 -6.04
N PRO A 124 4.03 35.49 -5.26
CA PRO A 124 4.96 34.38 -5.47
C PRO A 124 4.19 33.08 -5.23
N ALA A 125 4.12 32.23 -6.25
CA ALA A 125 3.44 30.95 -6.15
C ALA A 125 4.02 30.14 -4.98
N ALA A 126 3.13 29.58 -4.16
CA ALA A 126 3.53 28.77 -3.01
C ALA A 126 4.46 27.63 -3.46
N GLN A 127 5.52 27.38 -2.69
CA GLN A 127 6.45 26.29 -2.96
C GLN A 127 6.32 25.21 -1.90
N VAL A 128 6.43 23.96 -2.34
CA VAL A 128 6.44 22.77 -1.49
C VAL A 128 7.65 21.92 -1.81
N ASN A 129 8.27 21.31 -0.80
CA ASN A 129 9.32 20.33 -1.03
C ASN A 129 8.71 18.94 -1.22
N GLY A 130 8.85 18.39 -2.43
CA GLY A 130 8.19 17.14 -2.79
C GLY A 130 8.90 16.32 -3.86
N VAL A 131 8.31 15.16 -4.13
CA VAL A 131 8.74 14.20 -5.15
C VAL A 131 7.63 14.05 -6.17
N GLU A 132 7.88 14.40 -7.44
CA GLU A 132 6.92 14.12 -8.52
C GLU A 132 6.57 12.62 -8.56
N VAL A 133 5.27 12.30 -8.71
CA VAL A 133 4.78 10.90 -8.74
C VAL A 133 5.49 10.07 -9.82
N SER A 134 5.85 10.69 -10.95
CA SER A 134 6.59 10.03 -12.03
C SER A 134 8.00 9.58 -11.61
N ARG A 135 8.71 10.40 -10.82
CA ARG A 135 10.02 10.06 -10.26
C ARG A 135 9.91 8.99 -9.19
N PHE A 136 8.91 9.09 -8.31
CA PHE A 136 8.61 8.05 -7.35
C PHE A 136 8.37 6.70 -8.03
N ALA A 137 7.52 6.65 -9.06
CA ALA A 137 7.23 5.42 -9.80
C ALA A 137 8.49 4.84 -10.47
N THR A 138 9.34 5.70 -11.02
CA THR A 138 10.64 5.29 -11.59
C THR A 138 11.54 4.69 -10.53
N ALA A 139 11.67 5.34 -9.37
CA ALA A 139 12.47 4.84 -8.25
C ALA A 139 11.91 3.51 -7.69
N ALA A 140 10.59 3.36 -7.62
CA ALA A 140 9.95 2.11 -7.22
C ALA A 140 10.30 0.96 -8.19
N VAL A 141 10.20 1.19 -9.50
CA VAL A 141 10.61 0.19 -10.51
C VAL A 141 12.08 -0.16 -10.37
N GLN A 142 12.95 0.82 -10.18
CA GLN A 142 14.38 0.58 -9.97
C GLN A 142 14.64 -0.24 -8.71
N ARG A 143 13.98 0.10 -7.60
CA ARG A 143 14.13 -0.59 -6.30
C ARG A 143 13.66 -2.04 -6.38
N PHE A 144 12.51 -2.28 -7.00
CA PHE A 144 11.89 -3.60 -7.03
C PHE A 144 12.24 -4.42 -8.28
N GLY A 145 12.88 -3.81 -9.28
CA GLY A 145 13.24 -4.39 -10.58
C GLY A 145 12.11 -4.32 -11.62
N SER A 146 10.86 -4.33 -11.18
CA SER A 146 9.67 -4.12 -11.99
C SER A 146 8.48 -3.78 -11.09
N MET A 147 7.34 -3.40 -11.68
CA MET A 147 6.11 -3.23 -10.91
C MET A 147 5.64 -4.56 -10.27
N ASP A 148 5.75 -5.68 -10.99
CA ASP A 148 5.46 -7.01 -10.43
C ASP A 148 6.48 -7.42 -9.35
N GLY A 149 7.70 -6.89 -9.43
CA GLY A 149 8.74 -7.07 -8.41
C GLY A 149 8.29 -6.60 -7.02
N TYR A 150 7.49 -5.54 -6.92
CA TYR A 150 6.92 -5.09 -5.65
C TYR A 150 5.99 -6.16 -5.05
N ILE A 151 5.11 -6.73 -5.87
CA ILE A 151 4.24 -7.84 -5.44
C ILE A 151 5.06 -9.06 -5.04
N ALA A 152 6.01 -9.47 -5.88
CA ALA A 152 6.76 -10.71 -5.68
C ALA A 152 7.70 -10.64 -4.46
N LYS A 153 8.30 -9.48 -4.18
CA LYS A 153 9.31 -9.30 -3.13
C LYS A 153 8.75 -8.78 -1.82
N ILE A 154 7.64 -8.04 -1.84
CA ILE A 154 7.09 -7.36 -0.67
C ILE A 154 5.71 -7.93 -0.33
N VAL A 155 4.71 -7.72 -1.19
CA VAL A 155 3.30 -8.02 -0.86
C VAL A 155 3.05 -9.53 -0.70
N ARG A 156 3.62 -10.36 -1.57
CA ARG A 156 3.38 -11.81 -1.51
C ARG A 156 4.03 -12.46 -0.28
N PRO A 157 5.30 -12.17 0.07
CA PRO A 157 5.87 -12.64 1.32
C PRO A 157 5.04 -12.30 2.56
N THR A 158 4.50 -11.08 2.67
CA THR A 158 3.67 -10.74 3.85
C THR A 158 2.38 -11.56 3.91
N LEU A 159 1.76 -11.89 2.77
CA LEU A 159 0.63 -12.83 2.72
C LEU A 159 1.03 -14.28 3.06
N VAL A 160 2.28 -14.68 2.78
CA VAL A 160 2.82 -15.99 3.18
C VAL A 160 3.06 -16.02 4.68
N ASP A 161 3.63 -14.97 5.26
CA ASP A 161 3.87 -14.85 6.71
C ASP A 161 2.56 -14.89 7.50
N ARG A 162 1.46 -14.38 6.91
CA ARG A 162 0.09 -14.49 7.44
C ARG A 162 -0.55 -15.87 7.26
N GLY A 163 0.09 -16.77 6.53
CA GLY A 163 -0.44 -18.10 6.21
C GLY A 163 -1.59 -18.10 5.21
N TRP A 164 -1.80 -17.01 4.46
CA TRP A 164 -2.89 -16.88 3.48
C TRP A 164 -2.49 -17.36 2.08
N VAL A 165 -1.20 -17.32 1.79
CA VAL A 165 -0.62 -17.78 0.53
C VAL A 165 0.47 -18.82 0.81
N ALA A 166 0.55 -19.87 -0.02
CA ALA A 166 1.59 -20.88 0.06
C ALA A 166 2.20 -21.19 -1.31
N ARG A 167 3.41 -21.76 -1.31
CA ARG A 167 4.03 -22.34 -2.52
C ARG A 167 3.56 -23.78 -2.67
N ALA A 168 2.78 -24.06 -3.71
CA ALA A 168 2.47 -25.41 -4.12
C ALA A 168 3.47 -25.89 -5.18
N SER A 169 4.03 -27.07 -4.96
CA SER A 169 4.82 -27.79 -5.96
C SER A 169 3.89 -28.67 -6.79
N TYR A 170 4.01 -28.60 -8.12
CA TYR A 170 3.28 -29.46 -9.04
C TYR A 170 4.22 -29.94 -10.14
N ARG A 171 3.87 -31.03 -10.83
CA ARG A 171 4.65 -31.53 -11.96
C ARG A 171 4.02 -31.09 -13.27
N LYS A 172 4.73 -30.29 -14.07
CA LYS A 172 4.37 -30.06 -15.48
C LYS A 172 4.79 -31.29 -16.28
N LEU A 173 3.89 -31.79 -17.13
CA LEU A 173 4.14 -32.95 -18.01
C LEU A 173 4.60 -34.22 -17.25
N GLY A 174 4.22 -34.37 -15.97
CA GLY A 174 4.52 -35.58 -15.18
C GLY A 174 5.92 -35.65 -14.55
N PHE A 175 6.90 -34.87 -15.03
CA PHE A 175 8.29 -34.96 -14.54
C PHE A 175 8.98 -33.62 -14.25
N ILE A 176 8.51 -32.48 -14.75
CA ILE A 176 9.18 -31.20 -14.53
C ILE A 176 8.62 -30.55 -13.25
N PRO A 177 9.37 -30.51 -12.13
CA PRO A 177 8.91 -29.84 -10.92
C PRO A 177 8.72 -28.34 -11.21
N SER A 178 7.52 -27.86 -10.95
CA SER A 178 7.12 -26.47 -11.12
C SER A 178 6.54 -25.96 -9.81
N LYS A 179 6.69 -24.67 -9.56
CA LYS A 179 6.16 -24.01 -8.36
C LYS A 179 5.10 -23.02 -8.79
N ARG A 180 3.97 -23.00 -8.10
CA ARG A 180 2.95 -21.96 -8.20
C ARG A 180 2.56 -21.48 -6.81
N TRP A 181 2.02 -20.28 -6.77
CA TRP A 181 1.44 -19.73 -5.55
C TRP A 181 -0.03 -20.12 -5.51
N GLU A 182 -0.52 -20.49 -4.34
CA GLU A 182 -1.92 -20.83 -4.10
C GLU A 182 -2.41 -20.15 -2.82
N LEU A 183 -3.71 -19.85 -2.78
CA LEU A 183 -4.38 -19.48 -1.55
C LEU A 183 -4.51 -20.71 -0.66
N THR A 184 -4.20 -20.55 0.62
CA THR A 184 -4.49 -21.57 1.64
C THR A 184 -5.98 -21.55 1.98
N HIS A 185 -6.44 -22.51 2.79
CA HIS A 185 -7.80 -22.45 3.34
C HIS A 185 -8.06 -21.14 4.11
N ALA A 186 -7.07 -20.69 4.90
CA ALA A 186 -7.13 -19.42 5.62
C ALA A 186 -7.18 -18.21 4.65
N GLY A 187 -6.42 -18.25 3.56
CA GLY A 187 -6.44 -17.20 2.54
C GLY A 187 -7.79 -17.10 1.83
N THR A 188 -8.41 -18.23 1.48
CA THR A 188 -9.76 -18.24 0.89
C THR A 188 -10.80 -17.70 1.87
N ALA A 189 -10.71 -18.06 3.16
CA ALA A 189 -11.59 -17.51 4.19
C ALA A 189 -11.41 -15.99 4.35
N ALA A 190 -10.16 -15.50 4.38
CA ALA A 190 -9.86 -14.07 4.44
C ALA A 190 -10.33 -13.32 3.19
N GLN A 191 -10.25 -13.93 2.01
CA GLN A 191 -10.78 -13.37 0.77
C GLN A 191 -12.30 -13.21 0.86
N GLY A 192 -13.00 -14.22 1.37
CA GLY A 192 -14.45 -14.18 1.60
C GLY A 192 -14.86 -13.09 2.60
N ASP A 193 -14.15 -12.99 3.73
CA ASP A 193 -14.37 -11.93 4.73
C ASP A 193 -14.22 -10.53 4.11
N PHE A 194 -13.16 -10.32 3.32
CA PHE A 194 -12.92 -9.03 2.70
C PHE A 194 -14.01 -8.66 1.67
N LEU A 195 -14.42 -9.61 0.83
CA LEU A 195 -15.50 -9.38 -0.13
C LEU A 195 -16.80 -8.98 0.57
N TRP A 196 -17.13 -9.67 1.67
CA TRP A 196 -18.30 -9.36 2.48
C TRP A 196 -18.22 -7.93 3.03
N ARG A 197 -17.08 -7.49 3.58
CA ARG A 197 -16.90 -6.12 4.09
C ARG A 197 -17.09 -5.06 3.01
N VAL A 198 -16.55 -5.31 1.82
CA VAL A 198 -16.69 -4.39 0.67
C VAL A 198 -18.14 -4.29 0.21
N GLU A 199 -18.88 -5.39 0.21
CA GLU A 199 -20.29 -5.42 -0.20
C GLU A 199 -21.23 -4.77 0.83
N TYR A 200 -20.97 -4.98 2.12
CA TYR A 200 -21.88 -4.57 3.20
C TYR A 200 -21.42 -3.35 4.01
N GLY A 201 -20.26 -2.76 3.68
CA GLY A 201 -19.88 -1.41 4.12
C GLY A 201 -19.41 -1.25 5.57
N ASN A 202 -18.85 -2.30 6.17
CA ASN A 202 -18.20 -2.25 7.49
C ASN A 202 -16.73 -1.85 7.41
#